data_AF-A0A4Y8U0C3-F1
#
_entry.id   AF-A0A4Y8U0C3-F1
#
_cell.length_a   1.000
_cell.length_b   1.000
_cell.length_c   1.000
_cell.angle_alpha   90.00
_cell.angle_beta   90.00
_cell.angle_gamma   90.00
#
_symmetry.space_group_name_H-M   'P 1'
#
loop_
_entity.id
_entity.type
_entity.pdbx_description
1 polymer ?
#
loop_
_entity_poly.entity_id
_entity_poly.type
_entity_poly.pdbx_seq_one_letter_code
_entity_poly.pdbx_strand_id
1 'polypeptide(L)'
;MFFSRPATRLGGLHMPSWIDDLLQPGVLIPCAVILFILSLIVRSAFKAFPFVAKFVALVNTLVGTEDKPGIGVRMDVMTKELKGNTAKIDAMETQMDTVHHELTTNHGSSVKDATKRLEEQGAKTEKLLADHITETAHWTPMLSDLHQTWSIKHRNN
;
A
#
# COMPACT_ATOMS: atom_id res chain seq x y z
N MET A 1 7.37 32.56 -89.52
CA MET A 1 7.19 31.99 -88.17
C MET A 1 8.40 31.12 -87.84
N PHE A 2 9.33 31.64 -87.03
CA PHE A 2 10.40 30.85 -86.40
C PHE A 2 10.47 31.31 -84.95
N PHE A 3 9.96 30.48 -84.04
CA PHE A 3 10.06 30.70 -82.60
C PHE A 3 11.41 30.13 -82.12
N SER A 4 12.44 30.96 -82.07
CA SER A 4 13.66 30.64 -81.33
C SER A 4 13.39 30.84 -79.84
N ARG A 5 13.32 29.74 -79.09
CA ARG A 5 13.29 29.77 -77.62
C ARG A 5 14.67 30.23 -77.10
N PRO A 6 14.75 31.21 -76.19
CA PRO A 6 16.01 31.52 -75.54
C PRO A 6 16.38 30.38 -74.58
N ALA A 7 17.61 29.90 -74.69
CA ALA A 7 18.21 29.00 -73.71
C ALA A 7 18.21 29.69 -72.34
N THR A 8 17.45 29.15 -71.40
CA THR A 8 17.60 29.46 -69.98
C THR A 8 19.00 29.02 -69.55
N ARG A 9 19.97 29.94 -69.58
CA ARG A 9 21.19 29.84 -68.79
C ARG A 9 20.74 29.80 -67.34
N LEU A 10 20.80 28.62 -66.72
CA LEU A 10 20.79 28.51 -65.26
C LEU A 10 21.87 29.47 -64.76
N GLY A 11 21.45 30.49 -64.02
CA GLY A 11 22.32 31.49 -63.45
C GLY A 11 23.44 30.78 -62.69
N GLY A 12 24.67 31.09 -63.08
CA GLY A 12 25.85 30.62 -62.37
C GLY A 12 25.74 31.07 -60.92
N LEU A 13 25.53 30.12 -60.02
CA LEU A 13 25.80 30.31 -58.60
C LEU A 13 27.29 30.60 -58.51
N HIS A 14 27.63 31.90 -58.52
CA HIS A 14 28.97 32.37 -58.24
C HIS A 14 29.26 31.89 -56.82
N MET A 15 30.12 30.89 -56.69
CA MET A 15 30.58 30.50 -55.37
C MET A 15 31.34 31.70 -54.79
N PRO A 16 31.11 32.02 -53.51
CA PRO A 16 31.90 33.03 -52.83
C PRO A 16 33.39 32.70 -52.97
N SER A 17 34.21 33.70 -53.29
CA SER A 17 35.64 33.50 -53.58
C SER A 17 36.42 32.83 -52.45
N TRP A 18 35.96 32.96 -51.19
CA TRP A 18 36.55 32.28 -50.04
C TRP A 18 36.38 30.75 -50.08
N ILE A 19 35.34 30.24 -50.77
CA ILE A 19 35.12 28.79 -50.96
C ILE A 19 36.11 28.25 -51.99
N ASP A 20 36.35 29.00 -53.07
CA ASP A 20 37.34 28.62 -54.10
C ASP A 20 38.76 28.58 -53.52
N ASP A 21 39.09 29.51 -52.63
CA ASP A 21 40.36 29.51 -51.90
C ASP A 21 40.52 28.32 -50.93
N LEU A 22 39.42 27.83 -50.34
CA LEU A 22 39.40 26.62 -49.49
C LEU A 22 39.49 25.32 -50.27
N LEU A 23 39.02 25.30 -51.52
CA LEU A 23 39.04 24.13 -52.41
C LEU A 23 40.38 23.93 -53.14
N GLN A 24 41.33 24.84 -52.97
CA GLN A 24 42.68 24.67 -53.51
C GLN A 24 43.34 23.40 -52.94
N PRO A 25 43.93 22.53 -53.77
CA PRO A 25 44.45 21.22 -53.34
C PRO A 25 45.54 21.31 -52.26
N GLY A 26 46.25 22.44 -52.17
CA GLY A 26 47.24 22.70 -51.11
C GLY A 26 46.64 23.00 -49.73
N VAL A 27 45.41 23.51 -49.65
CA VAL A 27 44.72 23.92 -48.40
C VAL A 27 43.62 22.92 -48.02
N LEU A 28 43.09 22.18 -48.99
CA LEU A 28 42.03 21.19 -48.81
C LEU A 28 42.43 20.07 -47.83
N ILE A 29 43.64 19.54 -47.96
CA ILE A 29 44.15 18.45 -47.12
C ILE A 29 44.25 18.88 -45.64
N PRO A 30 44.95 19.98 -45.27
CA PRO A 30 45.01 20.40 -43.87
C PRO A 30 43.64 20.81 -43.33
N CYS A 31 42.78 21.47 -44.11
CA CYS A 31 41.41 21.76 -43.68
C CYS A 31 40.60 20.49 -43.40
N ALA A 32 40.69 19.46 -44.24
CA ALA A 32 40.01 18.19 -44.04
C ALA A 32 40.53 17.48 -42.77
N VAL A 33 41.83 17.52 -42.51
CA VAL A 33 42.42 16.95 -41.28
C VAL A 33 41.93 17.69 -40.03
N ILE A 34 41.91 19.03 -40.05
CA ILE A 34 41.42 19.83 -38.93
C ILE A 34 39.95 19.53 -38.66
N LEU A 35 39.10 19.53 -39.71
CA LEU A 35 37.68 19.20 -39.58
C LEU A 35 37.48 17.77 -39.09
N PHE A 36 38.32 16.82 -39.52
CA PHE A 36 38.27 15.44 -39.04
C PHE A 36 38.59 15.36 -37.55
N ILE A 37 39.63 16.03 -37.07
CA ILE A 37 39.99 16.10 -35.64
C ILE A 37 38.86 16.75 -34.84
N LEU A 38 38.31 17.86 -35.32
CA LEU A 38 37.17 18.55 -34.70
C LEU A 38 35.96 17.62 -34.61
N SER A 39 35.69 16.84 -35.66
CA SER A 39 34.61 15.85 -35.68
C SER A 39 34.83 14.74 -34.65
N LEU A 40 36.07 14.29 -34.43
CA LEU A 40 36.40 13.29 -33.42
C LEU A 40 36.19 13.83 -32.01
N ILE A 41 36.59 15.08 -31.75
CA ILE A 41 36.39 15.75 -30.45
C ILE A 41 34.90 15.88 -30.15
N VAL A 42 34.12 16.38 -31.11
CA VAL A 42 32.67 16.55 -30.97
C VAL A 42 32.00 15.18 -30.73
N ARG A 43 32.37 14.16 -31.50
CA ARG A 43 31.84 12.80 -31.35
C ARG A 43 32.22 12.17 -30.01
N SER A 44 33.42 12.45 -29.51
CA SER A 44 33.88 12.03 -28.18
C SER A 44 33.10 12.74 -27.07
N ALA A 45 32.90 14.05 -27.19
CA ALA A 45 32.13 14.85 -26.24
C ALA A 45 30.67 14.37 -26.16
N PHE A 46 30.02 14.08 -27.30
CA PHE A 46 28.68 13.49 -27.33
C PHE A 46 28.63 12.11 -26.65
N LYS A 47 29.70 11.34 -26.69
CA LYS A 47 29.78 10.02 -26.04
C LYS A 47 30.06 10.14 -24.53
N ALA A 48 30.78 11.17 -24.10
CA ALA A 48 30.98 11.49 -22.69
C ALA A 48 29.75 12.14 -22.04
N PHE A 49 28.91 12.81 -22.82
CA PHE A 49 27.68 13.45 -22.34
C PHE A 49 26.75 12.53 -21.52
N PRO A 50 26.38 11.31 -21.95
CA PRO A 50 25.54 10.42 -21.12
C PRO A 50 26.23 9.98 -19.83
N PHE A 51 27.56 9.93 -19.79
CA PHE A 51 28.31 9.61 -18.57
C PHE A 51 28.24 10.76 -17.56
N VAL A 52 28.48 11.99 -18.03
CA VAL A 52 28.36 13.20 -17.20
C VAL A 52 26.93 13.37 -16.69
N ALA A 53 25.93 13.16 -17.56
CA ALA A 53 24.52 13.23 -17.16
C ALA A 53 24.17 12.22 -16.05
N LYS A 54 24.68 10.98 -16.16
CA LYS A 54 24.52 9.96 -15.11
C LYS A 54 25.23 10.34 -13.82
N PHE A 55 26.43 10.90 -13.91
CA PHE A 55 27.17 11.36 -12.73
C PHE A 55 26.45 12.50 -12.01
N VAL A 56 25.96 13.50 -12.77
CA VAL A 56 25.14 14.60 -12.23
C VAL A 56 23.85 14.07 -11.61
N ALA A 57 23.18 13.10 -12.25
CA ALA A 57 21.99 12.47 -11.67
C ALA A 57 22.30 11.75 -10.35
N LEU A 58 23.46 11.09 -10.24
CA LEU A 58 23.89 10.40 -9.03
C LEU A 58 24.20 11.41 -7.91
N VAL A 59 24.92 12.49 -8.22
CA VAL A 59 25.20 13.59 -7.28
C VAL A 59 23.90 14.24 -6.81
N ASN A 60 22.98 14.56 -7.73
CA ASN A 60 21.67 15.11 -7.40
C ASN A 60 20.84 14.17 -6.51
N THR A 61 20.97 12.86 -6.71
CA THR A 61 20.29 11.87 -5.85
C THR A 61 20.94 11.79 -4.47
N LEU A 62 22.26 11.96 -4.38
CA LEU A 62 23.01 11.85 -3.14
C LEU A 62 22.87 13.10 -2.26
N VAL A 63 23.07 14.29 -2.85
CA VAL A 63 22.94 15.59 -2.17
C VAL A 63 21.48 15.97 -1.96
N GLY A 64 20.61 15.53 -2.87
CA GLY A 64 19.24 16.00 -2.94
C GLY A 64 19.12 17.25 -3.81
N THR A 65 17.95 17.41 -4.40
CA THR A 65 17.54 18.64 -5.09
C THR A 65 16.50 19.37 -4.24
N GLU A 66 16.23 20.64 -4.50
CA GLU A 66 15.23 21.44 -3.75
C GLU A 66 13.87 20.71 -3.64
N ASP A 67 13.48 19.96 -4.68
CA ASP A 67 12.23 19.20 -4.70
C ASP A 67 12.30 17.80 -4.06
N LYS A 68 13.50 17.22 -3.89
CA LYS A 68 13.67 15.84 -3.40
C LYS A 68 14.87 15.77 -2.46
N PRO A 69 14.65 15.65 -1.13
CA PRO A 69 15.74 15.56 -0.17
C PRO A 69 16.60 14.33 -0.49
N GLY A 70 17.92 14.50 -0.37
CA GLY A 70 18.91 13.48 -0.72
C GLY A 70 18.76 12.22 0.12
N ILE A 71 19.38 11.13 -0.34
CA ILE A 71 19.31 9.81 0.30
C ILE A 71 19.69 9.89 1.79
N GLY A 72 20.69 10.70 2.15
CA GLY A 72 21.10 10.87 3.55
C GLY A 72 19.98 11.38 4.46
N VAL A 73 19.25 12.40 4.03
CA VAL A 73 18.12 12.97 4.80
C VAL A 73 16.95 12.00 4.86
N ARG A 74 16.65 11.31 3.75
CA ARG A 74 15.57 10.31 3.71
C ARG A 74 15.86 9.12 4.65
N MET A 75 17.11 8.67 4.68
CA MET A 75 17.54 7.57 5.52
C MET A 75 17.53 7.97 7.00
N ASP A 76 17.88 9.22 7.31
CA ASP A 76 17.86 9.72 8.69
C ASP A 76 16.43 9.88 9.22
N VAL A 77 15.48 10.33 8.38
CA VAL A 77 14.05 10.35 8.69
C VAL A 77 13.51 8.94 8.92
N MET A 78 13.80 8.01 8.01
CA MET A 78 13.37 6.62 8.16
C MET A 78 13.94 5.97 9.43
N THR A 79 15.19 6.27 9.77
CA THR A 79 15.84 5.78 11.00
C THR A 79 15.18 6.35 12.25
N LYS A 80 14.79 7.63 12.23
CA LYS A 80 14.04 8.25 13.34
C LYS A 80 12.63 7.66 13.49
N GLU A 81 11.92 7.42 12.38
CA GLU A 81 10.61 6.78 12.41
C GLU A 81 10.68 5.33 12.91
N LEU A 82 11.69 4.57 12.48
CA LEU A 82 11.94 3.22 12.98
C LEU A 82 12.19 3.21 14.49
N LYS A 83 13.08 4.09 15.00
CA LYS A 83 13.31 4.22 16.45
C LYS A 83 12.05 4.62 17.21
N GLY A 84 11.26 5.54 16.66
CA GLY A 84 9.98 5.95 17.24
C GLY A 84 8.95 4.81 17.27
N ASN A 85 8.92 3.97 16.24
CA ASN A 85 8.03 2.81 16.19
C ASN A 85 8.48 1.69 17.13
N THR A 86 9.78 1.43 17.27
CA THR A 86 10.31 0.49 18.27
C THR A 86 9.91 0.91 19.68
N ALA A 87 10.06 2.20 20.03
CA ALA A 87 9.65 2.71 21.34
C ALA A 87 8.13 2.57 21.59
N LYS A 88 7.29 2.67 20.55
CA LYS A 88 5.85 2.43 20.65
C LYS A 88 5.53 0.95 20.84
N ILE A 89 6.25 0.06 20.15
CA ILE A 89 6.09 -1.39 20.29
C ILE A 89 6.44 -1.82 21.72
N ASP A 90 7.57 -1.37 22.26
CA ASP A 90 7.97 -1.68 23.65
C ASP A 90 6.93 -1.17 24.67
N ALA A 91 6.35 0.02 24.44
CA ALA A 91 5.30 0.55 25.30
C ALA A 91 4.00 -0.26 25.22
N MET A 92 3.64 -0.76 24.04
CA MET A 92 2.47 -1.63 23.85
C MET A 92 2.68 -3.01 24.47
N GLU A 93 3.90 -3.57 24.38
CA GLU A 93 4.25 -4.85 25.01
C GLU A 93 4.12 -4.76 26.54
N THR A 94 4.62 -3.67 27.13
CA THR A 94 4.49 -3.44 28.59
C THR A 94 3.02 -3.30 29.03
N GLN A 95 2.19 -2.63 28.23
CA GLN A 95 0.75 -2.53 28.49
C GLN A 95 0.05 -3.89 28.34
N MET A 96 0.45 -4.68 27.35
CA MET A 96 -0.11 -6.01 27.11
C MET A 96 0.23 -6.97 28.25
N ASP A 97 1.46 -6.93 28.78
CA ASP A 97 1.85 -7.71 29.96
C ASP A 97 1.04 -7.34 31.20
N THR A 98 0.77 -6.04 31.39
CA THR A 98 -0.05 -5.55 32.51
C THR A 98 -1.49 -6.03 32.39
N VAL A 99 -2.08 -5.91 31.19
CA VAL A 99 -3.44 -6.41 30.91
C VAL A 99 -3.52 -7.93 31.06
N HIS A 100 -2.51 -8.66 30.61
CA HIS A 100 -2.47 -10.11 30.75
C HIS A 100 -2.38 -10.53 32.23
N HIS A 101 -1.62 -9.80 33.05
CA HIS A 101 -1.53 -10.04 34.49
C HIS A 101 -2.87 -9.80 35.21
N GLU A 102 -3.58 -8.72 34.85
CA GLU A 102 -4.89 -8.37 35.41
C GLU A 102 -6.01 -9.32 34.96
N LEU A 103 -5.99 -9.77 33.70
CA LEU A 103 -6.97 -10.74 33.18
C LEU A 103 -6.74 -12.13 33.78
N THR A 104 -5.49 -12.60 33.84
CA THR A 104 -5.16 -13.92 34.42
C THR A 104 -5.58 -14.02 35.89
N THR A 105 -5.45 -12.95 36.67
CA THR A 105 -5.89 -12.94 38.08
C THR A 105 -7.41 -12.88 38.24
N ASN A 106 -8.15 -12.19 37.36
CA ASN A 106 -9.61 -12.06 37.48
C ASN A 106 -10.42 -13.22 36.88
N HIS A 107 -9.87 -14.01 35.95
CA HIS A 107 -10.63 -15.09 35.30
C HIS A 107 -11.04 -16.22 36.25
N GLY A 108 -10.29 -16.47 37.32
CA GLY A 108 -10.61 -17.55 38.27
C GLY A 108 -11.79 -17.26 39.20
N SER A 109 -12.09 -15.99 39.48
CA SER A 109 -13.13 -15.59 40.45
C SER A 109 -14.49 -15.37 39.76
N SER A 110 -14.49 -14.69 38.61
CA SER A 110 -15.74 -14.35 37.90
C SER A 110 -16.48 -15.59 37.37
N VAL A 111 -15.75 -16.57 36.84
CA VAL A 111 -16.37 -17.82 36.34
C VAL A 111 -17.00 -18.60 37.48
N LYS A 112 -16.32 -18.72 38.64
CA LYS A 112 -16.84 -19.43 39.82
C LYS A 112 -18.07 -18.74 40.42
N ASP A 113 -18.10 -17.41 40.44
CA ASP A 113 -19.25 -16.65 40.93
C ASP A 113 -20.45 -16.77 39.98
N ALA A 114 -20.20 -16.81 38.66
CA ALA A 114 -21.24 -17.06 37.66
C ALA A 114 -21.84 -18.48 37.76
N THR A 115 -21.01 -19.52 37.94
CA THR A 115 -21.53 -20.88 38.17
C THR A 115 -22.29 -20.99 39.47
N LYS A 116 -21.80 -20.39 40.56
CA LYS A 116 -22.52 -20.39 41.84
C LYS A 116 -23.90 -19.72 41.74
N ARG A 117 -24.02 -18.60 41.03
CA ARG A 117 -25.31 -17.95 40.78
C ARG A 117 -26.26 -18.82 39.96
N LEU A 118 -25.76 -19.53 38.96
CA LEU A 118 -26.56 -20.45 38.15
C LEU A 118 -27.07 -21.64 38.98
N GLU A 119 -26.24 -22.22 39.85
CA GLU A 119 -26.64 -23.29 40.76
C GLU A 119 -27.72 -22.83 41.74
N GLU A 120 -27.57 -21.65 42.34
CA GLU A 120 -28.56 -21.08 43.25
C GLU A 120 -29.89 -20.73 42.54
N GLN A 121 -29.84 -20.29 41.29
CA GLN A 121 -31.04 -20.06 40.49
C GLN A 121 -31.73 -21.37 40.11
N GLY A 122 -30.97 -22.38 39.68
CA GLY A 122 -31.47 -23.72 39.35
C GLY A 122 -32.24 -24.34 40.52
N ALA A 123 -31.66 -24.32 41.72
CA ALA A 123 -32.28 -24.83 42.93
C ALA A 123 -33.59 -24.10 43.30
N LYS A 124 -33.69 -22.79 43.03
CA LYS A 124 -34.92 -22.01 43.26
C LYS A 124 -36.02 -22.40 42.28
N THR A 125 -35.69 -22.57 41.00
CA THR A 125 -36.66 -23.04 39.99
C THR A 125 -37.15 -24.45 40.27
N GLU A 126 -36.27 -25.35 40.70
CA GLU A 126 -36.65 -26.72 41.07
C GLU A 126 -37.64 -26.72 42.25
N LYS A 127 -37.37 -25.90 43.27
CA LYS A 127 -38.27 -25.76 44.41
C LYS A 127 -39.64 -25.19 44.01
N LEU A 128 -39.67 -24.14 43.20
CA LEU A 128 -40.93 -23.55 42.70
C LEU A 128 -41.74 -24.56 41.87
N LEU A 129 -41.05 -25.38 41.06
CA LEU A 129 -41.72 -26.41 40.27
C LEU A 129 -42.29 -27.52 41.16
N ALA A 130 -41.54 -27.95 42.19
CA ALA A 130 -42.00 -28.95 43.15
C ALA A 130 -43.23 -28.45 43.96
N ASP A 131 -43.21 -27.19 44.38
CA ASP A 131 -44.34 -26.56 45.08
C ASP A 131 -45.57 -26.48 44.17
N HIS A 132 -45.40 -26.09 42.90
CA HIS A 132 -46.50 -26.01 41.93
C HIS A 132 -47.09 -27.39 41.58
N ILE A 133 -46.27 -28.43 41.46
CA ILE A 133 -46.76 -29.81 41.26
C ILE A 133 -47.59 -30.24 42.46
N THR A 134 -47.14 -29.94 43.68
CA THR A 134 -47.87 -30.28 44.90
C THR A 134 -49.20 -29.52 45.00
N GLU A 135 -49.21 -28.24 44.62
CA GLU A 135 -50.42 -27.43 44.56
C GLU A 135 -51.40 -27.93 43.49
N THR A 136 -50.93 -28.34 42.32
CA THR A 136 -51.80 -28.83 41.24
C THR A 136 -52.22 -30.29 41.41
N ALA A 137 -51.56 -31.05 42.30
CA ALA A 137 -51.81 -32.48 42.53
C ALA A 137 -53.19 -32.81 43.10
N HIS A 138 -53.91 -31.88 43.72
CA HIS A 138 -55.27 -32.16 44.21
C HIS A 138 -56.35 -31.94 43.13
N TRP A 139 -56.03 -31.21 42.06
CA TRP A 139 -56.93 -31.00 40.92
C TRP A 139 -56.82 -32.11 39.86
N THR A 140 -55.72 -32.88 39.84
CA THR A 140 -55.51 -33.97 38.89
C THR A 140 -56.62 -35.04 38.88
N PRO A 141 -57.19 -35.52 40.01
CA PRO A 141 -58.30 -36.47 39.95
C PRO A 141 -59.55 -35.84 39.32
N MET A 142 -59.88 -34.59 39.68
CA MET A 142 -61.03 -33.86 39.11
C MET A 142 -60.86 -33.61 37.60
N LEU A 143 -59.67 -33.23 37.15
CA LEU A 143 -59.37 -33.05 35.72
C LEU A 143 -59.44 -34.38 34.95
N SER A 144 -58.96 -35.47 35.55
CA SER A 144 -59.06 -36.80 34.95
C SER A 144 -60.51 -37.28 34.81
N ASP A 145 -61.36 -36.97 35.80
CA ASP A 145 -62.78 -37.32 35.83
C ASP A 145 -63.58 -36.49 34.80
N LEU A 146 -63.30 -35.18 34.70
CA LEU A 146 -63.85 -34.31 33.65
C LEU A 146 -63.48 -34.79 32.25
N HIS A 147 -62.22 -35.17 32.05
CA HIS A 147 -61.75 -35.69 30.76
C HIS A 147 -62.42 -37.02 30.39
N GLN A 148 -62.55 -37.95 31.34
CA GLN A 148 -63.30 -39.19 31.11
C GLN A 148 -64.77 -38.90 30.77
N THR A 149 -65.43 -38.06 31.56
CA THR A 149 -66.85 -37.70 31.35
C THR A 149 -67.08 -37.07 29.97
N TRP A 150 -66.20 -36.16 29.56
CA TRP A 150 -66.26 -35.56 28.22
C TRP A 150 -66.03 -36.59 27.12
N SER A 151 -65.04 -37.46 27.27
CA SER A 151 -64.73 -38.51 26.27
C SER A 151 -65.89 -39.50 26.09
N ILE A 152 -66.62 -39.83 27.15
CA ILE A 152 -67.80 -40.70 27.11
C ILE A 152 -68.95 -39.98 26.40
N LYS A 153 -69.19 -38.71 26.70
CA LYS A 153 -70.26 -37.91 26.10
C LYS A 153 -70.09 -37.72 24.59
N HIS A 154 -68.86 -37.63 24.08
CA HIS A 154 -68.59 -37.46 22.65
C HIS A 154 -68.41 -38.78 21.88
N ARG A 155 -68.36 -39.93 22.57
CA ARG A 155 -68.33 -41.25 21.92
C ARG A 155 -69.74 -41.79 21.62
N ASN A 156 -70.78 -41.26 22.28
CA ASN A 156 -72.17 -41.71 22.16
C ASN A 156 -73.07 -40.81 21.27
N ASN A 157 -72.50 -39.80 20.62
CA ASN A 157 -73.12 -39.02 19.54
C ASN A 157 -72.44 -39.39 18.22
#